data_AF-A0A966EEF9-F1
#
_entry.id   AF-A0A966EEF9-F1
#
_cell.length_a   1.000
_cell.length_b   1.000
_cell.length_c   1.000
_cell.angle_alpha   90.00
_cell.angle_beta   90.00
_cell.angle_gamma   90.00
#
_symmetry.space_group_name_H-M   'P 1'
#
loop_
_entity.id
_entity.type
_entity.pdbx_description
1 polymer ?
#
loop_
_entity_poly.entity_id
_entity_poly.type
_entity_poly.pdbx_seq_one_letter_code
_entity_poly.pdbx_strand_id
1 'polypeptide(L)'
;MSLKLEEAFPKMLPGLIETPRPRSPNFSTYAIVLSTLKSKKAECNALIEEVLLQLELTTLQKVLVAPFKPLMRNMIMEVLNRVEQAMVLATHLQGRDSWDKNRIQQTMNEVLDLEGLKKDFNKPELPNGASRSDAAPASGE
;
A
#
# COMPACT_ATOMS: atom_id res chain seq x y z
N MET A 1 -13.34 1.83 21.50
CA MET A 1 -12.34 1.46 20.47
C MET A 1 -11.30 0.56 21.15
N SER A 2 -10.87 -0.52 20.51
CA SER A 2 -9.95 -1.48 21.13
C SER A 2 -8.52 -0.91 21.12
N LEU A 3 -7.83 -0.93 22.26
CA LEU A 3 -6.48 -0.40 22.46
C LEU A 3 -5.47 -0.91 21.40
N LYS A 4 -5.71 -2.10 20.84
CA LYS A 4 -4.86 -2.69 19.80
C LYS A 4 -4.94 -1.98 18.45
N LEU A 5 -6.10 -1.38 18.14
CA LEU A 5 -6.30 -0.64 16.89
C LEU A 5 -5.49 0.67 16.90
N GLU A 6 -5.46 1.36 18.05
CA GLU A 6 -4.66 2.57 18.26
C GLU A 6 -3.15 2.29 18.22
N GLU A 7 -2.72 1.10 18.64
CA GLU A 7 -1.32 0.68 18.57
C GLU A 7 -0.88 0.19 17.18
N ALA A 8 -1.81 -0.39 16.40
CA ALA A 8 -1.52 -0.96 15.09
C ALA A 8 -1.38 0.11 14.00
N PHE A 9 -2.21 1.15 14.03
CA PHE A 9 -2.20 2.19 12.98
C PHE A 9 -0.86 2.94 12.86
N PRO A 10 -0.23 3.42 13.95
CA PRO A 10 1.07 4.09 13.85
C PRO A 10 2.18 3.18 13.33
N LYS A 11 2.06 1.86 13.53
CA LYS A 11 3.02 0.86 13.03
C LYS A 11 2.76 0.47 11.58
N MET A 12 1.59 0.75 11.04
CA MET A 12 1.25 0.45 9.64
C MET A 12 1.44 1.66 8.72
N LEU A 13 1.14 2.86 9.23
CA LEU A 13 1.17 4.09 8.46
C LEU A 13 2.60 4.63 8.33
N PRO A 14 2.96 5.21 7.18
CA PRO A 14 4.23 5.90 7.05
C PRO A 14 4.24 7.16 7.90
N GLY A 15 5.34 7.41 8.59
CA GLY A 15 5.52 8.57 9.46
C GLY A 15 6.47 9.60 8.86
N LEU A 16 6.33 10.86 9.29
CA LEU A 16 7.31 11.91 9.03
C LEU A 16 8.04 12.22 10.33
N ILE A 17 9.37 12.18 10.29
CA ILE A 17 10.24 12.59 11.39
C ILE A 17 11.18 13.70 10.93
N GLU A 18 11.60 14.57 11.84
CA GLU A 18 12.65 15.53 11.51
C GLU A 18 13.99 14.82 11.30
N THR A 19 14.72 15.20 10.26
CA THR A 19 16.02 14.62 9.97
C THR A 19 17.01 14.99 11.09
N PRO A 20 17.70 14.01 11.71
CA PRO A 20 18.62 14.27 12.82
C PRO A 20 19.75 15.22 12.42
N ARG A 21 20.17 16.10 13.34
CA ARG A 21 21.28 17.04 13.14
C ARG A 21 22.59 16.42 13.63
N PRO A 22 23.74 16.67 12.97
CA PRO A 22 23.92 17.55 11.80
C PRO A 22 23.47 16.90 10.49
N ARG A 23 22.83 17.69 9.61
CA ARG A 23 22.39 17.25 8.28
C ARG A 23 23.12 18.03 7.18
N SER A 24 23.39 17.35 6.06
CA SER A 24 23.89 18.00 4.83
C SER A 24 22.83 18.98 4.29
N PRO A 25 23.21 20.14 3.72
CA PRO A 25 22.26 21.09 3.13
C PRO A 25 21.44 20.50 1.98
N ASN A 26 21.86 19.39 1.38
CA ASN A 26 21.13 18.70 0.31
C ASN A 26 20.07 17.72 0.81
N PHE A 27 19.94 17.51 2.13
CA PHE A 27 18.95 16.59 2.70
C PHE A 27 17.66 17.31 3.09
N SER A 28 16.51 16.69 2.80
CA SER A 28 15.20 17.20 3.19
C SER A 28 15.10 17.40 4.71
N THR A 29 14.29 18.39 5.12
CA THR A 29 14.06 18.71 6.54
C THR A 29 13.34 17.59 7.28
N TYR A 30 12.54 16.81 6.55
CA TYR A 30 11.81 15.67 7.07
C TYR A 30 12.30 14.38 6.39
N ALA A 31 12.48 13.33 7.19
CA ALA A 31 12.69 11.97 6.75
C ALA A 31 11.38 11.19 6.86
N ILE A 32 11.18 10.23 5.97
CA ILE A 32 10.02 9.35 5.98
C ILE A 32 10.39 8.05 6.68
N VAL A 33 9.62 7.67 7.68
CA VAL A 33 9.73 6.38 8.35
C VAL A 33 8.75 5.43 7.69
N LEU A 34 9.28 4.40 7.05
CA LEU A 34 8.49 3.34 6.43
C LEU A 34 8.50 2.11 7.32
N SER A 35 7.33 1.56 7.59
CA SER A 35 7.21 0.30 8.31
C SER A 35 7.69 -0.86 7.45
N THR A 36 8.41 -1.81 8.05
CA THR A 36 8.88 -3.00 7.33
C THR A 36 7.71 -3.82 6.80
N LEU A 37 7.89 -4.49 5.65
CA LEU A 37 6.86 -5.35 5.06
C LEU A 37 6.35 -6.42 6.04
N LYS A 38 7.26 -6.98 6.86
CA LYS A 38 6.94 -7.97 7.88
C LYS A 38 6.02 -7.38 8.96
N SER A 39 6.34 -6.17 9.45
CA SER A 39 5.52 -5.47 10.44
C SER A 39 4.16 -5.10 9.87
N LYS A 40 4.08 -4.52 8.66
CA LYS A 40 2.80 -4.19 8.02
C LYS A 40 1.90 -5.40 7.86
N LYS A 41 2.42 -6.53 7.39
CA LYS A 41 1.64 -7.76 7.24
C LYS A 41 1.12 -8.30 8.58
N ALA A 42 1.95 -8.26 9.62
CA ALA A 42 1.56 -8.71 10.95
C ALA A 42 0.44 -7.84 11.54
N GLU A 43 0.58 -6.52 11.46
CA GLU A 43 -0.40 -5.56 11.98
C GLU A 43 -1.71 -5.59 11.15
N CYS A 44 -1.64 -5.72 9.82
CA CYS A 44 -2.81 -5.94 8.97
C CYS A 44 -3.58 -7.22 9.37
N ASN A 45 -2.88 -8.32 9.63
CA ASN A 45 -3.52 -9.56 10.07
C ASN A 45 -4.19 -9.38 11.42
N ALA A 46 -3.51 -8.71 12.37
CA ALA A 46 -4.07 -8.42 13.69
C ALA A 46 -5.34 -7.56 13.61
N LEU A 47 -5.34 -6.55 12.73
CA LEU A 47 -6.50 -5.68 12.50
C LEU A 47 -7.68 -6.43 11.88
N ILE A 48 -7.43 -7.29 10.89
CA ILE A 48 -8.47 -8.15 10.30
C ILE A 48 -9.04 -9.11 11.35
N GLU A 49 -8.18 -9.73 12.17
CA GLU A 49 -8.63 -10.63 13.22
C GLU A 49 -9.46 -9.93 14.29
N GLU A 50 -9.06 -8.73 14.71
CA GLU A 50 -9.81 -7.92 15.66
C GLU A 50 -11.21 -7.57 15.13
N VAL A 51 -11.30 -7.15 13.86
CA VAL A 51 -12.61 -6.87 13.21
C VAL A 51 -13.47 -8.13 13.16
N LEU A 52 -12.90 -9.28 12.83
CA LEU A 52 -13.63 -10.54 12.80
C LEU A 52 -14.07 -11.02 14.19
N LEU A 53 -13.32 -10.67 15.24
CA LEU A 53 -13.70 -10.93 16.63
C LEU A 53 -14.87 -10.03 17.05
N GLN A 54 -14.86 -8.75 16.65
CA GLN A 54 -15.95 -7.81 16.93
C GLN A 54 -17.26 -8.17 16.22
N LEU A 55 -17.20 -8.90 15.10
CA LEU A 55 -18.37 -9.37 14.36
C LEU A 55 -19.07 -10.58 14.99
N GLU A 56 -18.58 -11.09 16.13
CA GLU A 56 -19.16 -12.22 16.90
C GLU A 56 -19.58 -13.42 16.03
N LEU A 57 -18.79 -13.71 14.99
CA LEU A 57 -19.14 -14.70 13.98
C LEU A 57 -19.24 -16.12 14.58
N THR A 58 -20.28 -16.85 14.17
CA THR A 58 -20.43 -18.28 14.46
C THR A 58 -19.31 -19.09 13.80
N THR A 59 -19.06 -20.32 14.28
CA THR A 59 -17.99 -21.19 13.78
C THR A 59 -18.07 -21.42 12.27
N LEU A 60 -19.28 -21.60 11.73
CA LEU A 60 -19.51 -21.78 10.29
C LEU A 60 -19.16 -20.51 9.50
N GLN A 61 -19.53 -19.34 10.02
CA GLN A 61 -19.19 -18.05 9.40
C GLN A 61 -17.68 -17.79 9.43
N LYS A 62 -16.96 -18.19 10.48
CA LYS A 62 -15.49 -18.08 10.53
C LYS A 62 -14.80 -18.89 9.42
N VAL A 63 -15.32 -20.09 9.12
CA VAL A 63 -14.81 -20.91 8.00
C VAL A 63 -15.10 -20.24 6.65
N LEU A 64 -16.29 -19.66 6.49
CA LEU A 64 -16.67 -18.95 5.27
C LEU A 64 -15.84 -17.68 5.04
N VAL A 65 -15.41 -17.00 6.09
CA VAL A 65 -14.62 -15.75 5.99
C VAL A 65 -13.11 -15.99 5.90
N ALA A 66 -12.63 -17.20 6.25
CA ALA A 66 -11.21 -17.58 6.12
C ALA A 66 -10.57 -17.28 4.75
N PRO A 67 -11.21 -17.60 3.59
CA PRO A 67 -10.64 -17.27 2.28
C PRO A 67 -10.64 -15.77 1.96
N PHE A 68 -11.44 -14.95 2.66
CA PHE A 68 -11.47 -13.50 2.45
C PHE A 68 -10.37 -12.75 3.21
N LYS A 69 -9.84 -13.33 4.30
CA LYS A 69 -8.71 -12.74 5.06
C LYS A 69 -7.52 -12.34 4.17
N PRO A 70 -6.97 -13.21 3.30
CA PRO A 70 -5.86 -12.81 2.42
C PRO A 70 -6.28 -11.74 1.42
N LEU A 71 -7.53 -11.75 0.93
CA LEU A 71 -8.05 -10.73 0.02
C LEU A 71 -8.06 -9.35 0.69
N MET A 72 -8.66 -9.26 1.88
CA MET A 72 -8.71 -8.00 2.65
C MET A 72 -7.31 -7.50 3.00
N ARG A 73 -6.40 -8.40 3.37
CA ARG A 73 -5.00 -8.03 3.62
C ARG A 73 -4.34 -7.43 2.38
N ASN A 74 -4.52 -8.05 1.21
CA ASN A 74 -3.93 -7.55 -0.03
C ASN A 74 -4.49 -6.17 -0.39
N MET A 75 -5.79 -5.96 -0.21
CA MET A 75 -6.41 -4.64 -0.41
C MET A 75 -5.83 -3.57 0.51
N ILE A 76 -5.73 -3.85 1.81
CA ILE A 76 -5.17 -2.90 2.78
C ILE A 76 -3.69 -2.62 2.47
N MET A 77 -2.91 -3.65 2.15
CA MET A 77 -1.50 -3.50 1.80
C MET A 77 -1.29 -2.64 0.54
N GLU A 78 -2.16 -2.78 -0.46
CA GLU A 78 -2.08 -1.99 -1.69
C GLU A 78 -2.38 -0.51 -1.43
N VAL A 79 -3.41 -0.22 -0.63
CA VAL A 79 -3.72 1.16 -0.20
C VAL A 79 -2.56 1.75 0.58
N LEU A 80 -2.00 1.01 1.53
CA LEU A 80 -0.83 1.46 2.29
C LEU A 80 0.35 1.78 1.37
N ASN A 81 0.65 0.90 0.41
CA ASN A 81 1.73 1.08 -0.56
C ASN A 81 1.58 2.38 -1.36
N ARG A 82 0.37 2.71 -1.81
CA ARG A 82 0.09 3.97 -2.53
C ARG A 82 0.28 5.20 -1.64
N VAL A 83 -0.14 5.12 -0.39
CA VAL A 83 0.09 6.19 0.60
C VAL A 83 1.59 6.40 0.83
N GLU A 84 2.39 5.34 0.91
CA GLU A 84 3.86 5.47 1.01
C GLU A 84 4.45 6.14 -0.22
N GLN A 85 4.04 5.71 -1.42
CA GLN A 85 4.51 6.27 -2.68
C GLN A 85 4.18 7.77 -2.79
N ALA A 86 2.96 8.15 -2.42
CA ALA A 86 2.55 9.55 -2.41
C ALA A 86 3.39 10.38 -1.44
N MET A 87 3.67 9.88 -0.23
CA MET A 87 4.53 10.58 0.74
C MET A 87 5.99 10.67 0.29
N VAL A 88 6.55 9.59 -0.27
CA VAL A 88 7.92 9.59 -0.83
C VAL A 88 8.04 10.62 -1.94
N LEU A 89 7.09 10.63 -2.86
CA LEU A 89 7.05 11.57 -3.97
C LEU A 89 6.89 13.01 -3.48
N ALA A 90 5.97 13.27 -2.55
CA ALA A 90 5.77 14.60 -1.98
C ALA A 90 7.03 15.16 -1.32
N THR A 91 7.68 14.35 -0.49
CA THR A 91 8.88 14.76 0.26
C THR A 91 10.07 14.98 -0.67
N HIS A 92 10.19 14.17 -1.74
CA HIS A 92 11.23 14.35 -2.76
C HIS A 92 11.01 15.61 -3.60
N LEU A 93 9.76 15.90 -3.98
CA LEU A 93 9.42 17.04 -4.84
C LEU A 93 9.45 18.38 -4.10
N GLN A 94 9.19 18.39 -2.79
CA GLN A 94 9.23 19.59 -1.96
C GLN A 94 10.60 20.30 -1.94
N GLY A 95 11.67 19.64 -2.40
CA GLY A 95 13.02 20.21 -2.53
C GLY A 95 13.39 20.75 -3.92
N ARG A 96 12.49 20.77 -4.91
CA ARG A 96 12.78 21.28 -6.27
C ARG A 96 12.19 22.66 -6.52
N ASP A 97 13.00 23.56 -7.10
CA ASP A 97 12.65 24.96 -7.42
C ASP A 97 11.52 25.16 -8.45
N SER A 98 10.96 24.09 -9.04
CA SER A 98 9.88 24.14 -10.02
C SER A 98 8.59 23.40 -9.60
N TRP A 99 8.56 22.92 -8.36
CA TRP A 99 7.44 22.17 -7.80
C TRP A 99 6.77 22.99 -6.68
N ASP A 100 5.72 23.72 -7.05
CA ASP A 100 4.89 24.42 -6.10
C ASP A 100 3.96 23.45 -5.35
N LYS A 101 3.46 23.89 -4.19
CA LYS A 101 2.63 23.05 -3.30
C LYS A 101 1.39 22.50 -4.01
N ASN A 102 0.77 23.27 -4.90
CA ASN A 102 -0.44 22.84 -5.60
C ASN A 102 -0.14 21.70 -6.58
N ARG A 103 0.97 21.79 -7.32
CA ARG A 103 1.41 20.73 -8.23
C ARG A 103 1.80 19.46 -7.49
N ILE A 104 2.50 19.58 -6.35
CA ILE A 104 2.82 18.43 -5.49
C ILE A 104 1.55 17.74 -5.00
N GLN A 105 0.57 18.53 -4.53
CA GLN A 105 -0.70 18.00 -4.05
C GLN A 105 -1.54 17.35 -5.15
N GLN A 106 -1.52 17.90 -6.36
CA GLN A 106 -2.17 17.30 -7.53
C GLN A 106 -1.54 15.94 -7.88
N THR A 107 -0.21 15.84 -7.94
CA THR A 107 0.46 14.57 -8.21
C THR A 107 0.28 13.55 -7.08
N MET A 108 0.22 14.00 -5.82
CA MET A 108 -0.17 13.11 -4.71
C MET A 108 -1.58 12.55 -4.90
N ASN A 109 -2.54 13.39 -5.29
CA ASN A 109 -3.92 12.96 -5.51
C ASN A 109 -4.02 11.96 -6.67
N GLU A 110 -3.21 12.12 -7.72
CA GLU A 110 -3.11 11.15 -8.83
C GLU A 110 -2.56 9.80 -8.36
N VAL A 111 -1.52 9.80 -7.51
CA VAL A 111 -0.96 8.55 -6.93
C VAL A 111 -1.93 7.90 -5.94
N LEU A 112 -2.67 8.72 -5.20
CA LEU A 112 -3.69 8.28 -4.25
C LEU A 112 -5.01 7.91 -4.93
N ASP A 113 -5.17 8.07 -6.25
CA ASP A 113 -6.41 7.79 -6.94
C ASP A 113 -6.80 6.30 -6.81
N LEU A 114 -7.80 6.05 -5.98
CA LEU A 114 -8.33 4.72 -5.66
C LEU A 114 -9.25 4.18 -6.76
N GLU A 115 -9.65 4.98 -7.75
CA GLU A 115 -10.44 4.48 -8.88
C GLU A 115 -9.60 3.58 -9.79
N GLY A 116 -8.32 3.90 -9.97
CA GLY A 116 -7.35 3.02 -10.65
C GLY A 116 -7.15 1.70 -9.89
N LEU A 117 -7.11 1.75 -8.56
CA LEU A 117 -6.99 0.59 -7.68
C LEU A 117 -8.16 -0.39 -7.85
N LYS A 118 -9.39 0.13 -7.98
CA LYS A 118 -10.59 -0.68 -8.21
C LYS A 118 -10.55 -1.45 -9.53
N LYS A 119 -9.89 -0.91 -10.56
CA LYS A 119 -9.71 -1.59 -11.87
C LYS A 119 -8.74 -2.76 -11.77
N ASP A 120 -7.71 -2.65 -10.93
CA ASP A 120 -6.74 -3.74 -10.71
C ASP A 120 -7.34 -4.90 -9.92
N PHE A 121 -8.25 -4.63 -8.97
CA PHE A 121 -9.00 -5.67 -8.25
C PHE A 121 -10.09 -6.37 -9.08
N ASN A 122 -10.58 -5.72 -10.14
CA ASN A 122 -11.58 -6.30 -11.05
C ASN A 122 -10.98 -7.10 -12.20
N LYS A 123 -9.65 -7.20 -12.32
CA LYS A 123 -9.03 -8.11 -13.29
C LYS A 123 -9.16 -9.54 -12.76
N PRO A 124 -9.93 -10.42 -13.42
CA PRO A 124 -9.85 -11.84 -13.09
C PRO A 124 -8.42 -12.31 -13.41
N GLU A 125 -7.75 -12.90 -12.43
CA GLU A 125 -6.54 -13.67 -12.69
C GLU A 125 -6.93 -14.82 -13.63
N LEU A 126 -6.68 -14.65 -14.92
CA LEU A 126 -6.73 -15.76 -15.86
C LEU A 126 -5.73 -16.81 -15.36
N PRO A 127 -6.13 -18.09 -15.26
CA PRO A 127 -5.27 -19.13 -14.75
C PRO A 127 -3.99 -19.17 -15.57
N ASN A 128 -2.88 -19.11 -14.85
CA ASN A 128 -1.52 -19.10 -15.38
C ASN A 128 -1.28 -20.41 -16.15
N GLY A 129 -1.54 -20.39 -17.45
CA GLY A 129 -1.50 -21.57 -18.31
C GLY A 129 -1.51 -21.29 -19.82
N ALA A 130 -1.48 -20.04 -20.27
CA ALA A 130 -1.18 -19.72 -21.67
C ALA A 130 0.35 -19.58 -21.82
N SER A 131 1.02 -20.73 -21.92
CA SER A 131 2.39 -20.81 -22.40
C SER A 131 2.52 -19.95 -23.66
N ARG A 132 3.53 -19.08 -23.65
CA ARG A 132 4.12 -18.51 -24.87
C ARG A 132 4.55 -19.67 -25.76
N SER A 133 3.66 -20.09 -26.64
CA SER A 133 3.92 -20.95 -27.76
C SER A 133 3.09 -20.38 -28.90
N ASP A 134 3.64 -19.41 -29.61
CA ASP A 134 3.39 -19.26 -31.04
C ASP A 134 4.56 -18.52 -31.68
N ALA A 135 5.41 -19.37 -32.26
CA ALA A 135 6.23 -19.21 -33.44
C ALA A 135 6.54 -17.80 -33.96
N ALA A 136 7.84 -17.53 -34.05
CA ALA A 136 8.42 -16.58 -34.99
C ALA A 136 7.88 -16.81 -36.42
N PRO A 137 7.66 -15.74 -37.21
CA PRO A 137 7.35 -15.93 -38.62
C PRO A 137 8.61 -16.46 -39.31
N ALA A 138 8.49 -17.63 -39.94
CA ALA A 138 9.48 -18.11 -40.89
C ALA A 138 9.47 -17.15 -42.09
N SER A 139 10.57 -16.43 -42.25
CA SER A 139 10.89 -15.69 -43.46
C SER A 139 10.95 -16.69 -44.63
N GLY A 140 10.08 -16.52 -45.61
CA GLY A 140 10.22 -17.15 -46.91
C GLY A 140 11.07 -16.24 -47.80
N GLU A 141 12.19 -16.78 -48.28
CA GLU A 141 12.72 -16.68 -49.65
C GLU A 141 13.93 -17.62 -49.79
#